data_AF-A0A7S1WYV4-F1
#
_entry.id   AF-A0A7S1WYV4-F1
#
_cell.length_a   1.000
_cell.length_b   1.000
_cell.length_c   1.000
_cell.angle_alpha   90.00
_cell.angle_beta   90.00
_cell.angle_gamma   90.00
#
_symmetry.space_group_name_H-M   'P 1'
#
loop_
_entity.id
_entity.type
_entity.pdbx_description
1 polymer ?
#
loop_
_entity_poly.entity_id
_entity_poly.type
_entity_poly.pdbx_seq_one_letter_code
_entity_poly.pdbx_strand_id
1 'polypeptide(L)'
;VLQEVWDDIQPISHGAVADYIPELGKANPEHFAIAVVTTSGKIYSVGDIGQRFTIQSAGKPFMYAYLMDSMGEEWVNRKINVEPSGAAFNSDVLDPMGRPFNPLINQGAIASCCLMPDMLLAQQRFDALNDFMNSFSNSKLTLDRNVYQSESSTGEQNRKIARKLLESGCVETELDMEEGLEAYFMACSALVDTVGLATMAATVANKGK
;
A
#
# COMPACT_ATOMS: atom_id res chain seq x y z
N VAL A 1 5.89 -2.44 30.11
CA VAL A 1 4.81 -2.16 29.15
C VAL A 1 5.03 -2.76 27.76
N LEU A 2 5.89 -2.23 26.87
CA LEU A 2 5.96 -2.80 25.50
C LEU A 2 6.40 -4.28 25.49
N GLN A 3 7.37 -4.64 26.33
CA GLN A 3 7.77 -6.04 26.54
C GLN A 3 6.61 -6.88 27.09
N GLU A 4 5.88 -6.38 28.10
CA GLU A 4 4.72 -7.09 28.67
C GLU A 4 3.64 -7.34 27.61
N VAL A 5 3.34 -6.37 26.75
CA VAL A 5 2.39 -6.54 25.63
C VAL A 5 2.89 -7.60 24.65
N TRP A 6 4.19 -7.64 24.36
CA TRP A 6 4.76 -8.67 23.50
C TRP A 6 4.68 -10.05 24.15
N ASP A 7 5.02 -10.18 25.44
CA ASP A 7 4.95 -11.43 26.20
C ASP A 7 3.51 -11.97 26.27
N ASP A 8 2.51 -11.09 26.35
CA ASP A 8 1.08 -11.46 26.38
C ASP A 8 0.55 -11.92 25.01
N ILE A 9 1.06 -11.36 23.90
CA ILE A 9 0.53 -11.60 22.55
C ILE A 9 1.31 -12.69 21.80
N GLN A 10 2.64 -12.77 21.99
CA GLN A 10 3.49 -13.72 21.26
C GLN A 10 3.02 -15.18 21.34
N PRO A 11 2.47 -15.68 22.47
CA PRO A 11 1.97 -17.06 22.55
C PRO A 11 0.70 -17.34 21.71
N ILE A 12 0.04 -16.31 21.19
CA ILE A 12 -1.19 -16.46 20.40
C ILE A 12 -0.84 -16.94 18.97
N SER A 13 -1.10 -18.21 18.70
CA SER A 13 -0.72 -18.88 17.44
C SER A 13 -1.89 -19.18 16.49
N HIS A 14 -3.03 -18.50 16.66
CA HIS A 14 -4.17 -18.67 15.75
C HIS A 14 -3.98 -17.94 14.42
N GLY A 15 -4.69 -18.37 13.38
CA GLY A 15 -4.65 -17.76 12.05
C GLY A 15 -3.90 -18.59 11.03
N ALA A 16 -3.72 -18.04 9.83
CA ALA A 16 -2.99 -18.69 8.75
C ALA A 16 -2.15 -17.65 8.01
N VAL A 17 -0.97 -18.05 7.57
CA VAL A 17 -0.15 -17.26 6.66
C VAL A 17 -0.94 -17.05 5.37
N ALA A 18 -0.92 -15.82 4.84
CA ALA A 18 -1.55 -15.52 3.56
C ALA A 18 -0.88 -16.32 2.45
N ASP A 19 -1.66 -17.10 1.70
CA ASP A 19 -1.19 -18.01 0.66
C ASP A 19 -1.91 -17.80 -0.68
N TYR A 20 -2.65 -16.70 -0.82
CA TYR A 20 -3.33 -16.35 -2.07
C TYR A 20 -2.35 -16.11 -3.23
N ILE A 21 -1.08 -15.81 -2.90
CA ILE A 21 0.06 -15.95 -3.81
C ILE A 21 1.14 -16.84 -3.17
N PRO A 22 1.88 -17.65 -3.96
CA PRO A 22 2.89 -18.59 -3.44
C PRO A 22 3.99 -17.94 -2.59
N GLU A 23 4.38 -16.71 -2.92
CA GLU A 23 5.47 -15.99 -2.27
C GLU A 23 5.14 -15.59 -0.83
N LEU A 24 3.88 -15.22 -0.56
CA LEU A 24 3.45 -14.87 0.80
C LEU A 24 3.34 -16.11 1.69
N GLY A 25 2.99 -17.26 1.10
CA GLY A 25 2.93 -18.55 1.81
C GLY A 25 4.29 -19.01 2.39
N LYS A 26 5.39 -18.35 2.02
CA LYS A 26 6.74 -18.62 2.53
C LYS A 26 7.05 -17.89 3.85
N ALA A 27 6.18 -17.00 4.30
CA ALA A 27 6.39 -16.26 5.55
C ALA A 27 6.44 -17.21 6.75
N ASN A 28 7.34 -16.92 7.69
CA ASN A 28 7.44 -17.68 8.94
C ASN A 28 6.32 -17.21 9.89
N PRO A 29 5.37 -18.08 10.29
CA PRO A 29 4.28 -17.71 11.19
C PRO A 29 4.75 -17.31 12.59
N GLU A 30 5.97 -17.70 12.98
CA GLU A 30 6.54 -17.37 14.30
C GLU A 30 7.14 -15.97 14.37
N HIS A 31 7.32 -15.28 13.24
CA HIS A 31 7.87 -13.92 13.25
C HIS A 31 6.87 -12.93 13.86
N PHE A 32 7.28 -12.26 14.93
CA PHE A 32 6.44 -11.30 15.62
C PHE A 32 7.26 -10.14 16.20
N ALA A 33 6.87 -8.92 15.83
CA ALA A 33 7.53 -7.70 16.28
C ALA A 33 6.54 -6.58 16.52
N ILE A 34 6.87 -5.69 17.46
CA ILE A 34 6.12 -4.47 17.73
C ILE A 34 7.13 -3.31 17.75
N ALA A 35 6.80 -2.20 17.08
CA ALA A 35 7.53 -0.95 17.19
C ALA A 35 6.58 0.22 17.41
N VAL A 36 7.03 1.18 18.22
CA VAL A 36 6.37 2.46 18.48
C VAL A 36 7.38 3.57 18.21
N VAL A 37 7.03 4.47 17.30
CA VAL A 37 7.80 5.68 17.02
C VAL A 37 6.95 6.88 17.40
N THR A 38 7.47 7.71 18.30
CA THR A 38 6.81 8.93 18.75
C THR A 38 7.06 10.07 17.76
N THR A 39 6.21 11.11 17.77
CA THR A 39 6.41 12.32 16.94
C THR A 39 7.68 13.12 17.31
N SER A 40 8.32 12.82 18.45
CA SER A 40 9.63 13.34 18.81
C SER A 40 10.80 12.45 18.37
N GLY A 41 10.54 11.39 17.58
CA GLY A 41 11.56 10.48 17.05
C GLY A 41 12.07 9.41 18.02
N LYS A 42 11.47 9.25 19.22
CA LYS A 42 11.83 8.14 20.12
C LYS A 42 11.27 6.84 19.59
N ILE A 43 12.12 5.82 19.54
CA ILE A 43 11.81 4.48 19.04
C ILE A 43 11.81 3.51 20.22
N TYR A 44 10.74 2.72 20.33
CA TYR A 44 10.61 1.60 21.25
C TYR A 44 10.22 0.37 20.44
N SER A 45 10.89 -0.76 20.63
CA SER A 45 10.62 -1.94 19.82
C SER A 45 10.99 -3.24 20.54
N VAL A 46 10.34 -4.33 20.15
CA VAL A 46 10.52 -5.68 20.72
C VAL A 46 10.21 -6.75 19.66
N GLY A 47 10.85 -7.91 19.75
CA GLY A 47 10.69 -9.03 18.82
C GLY A 47 11.59 -8.95 17.57
N ASP A 48 11.13 -9.53 16.46
CA ASP A 48 11.87 -9.68 15.19
C ASP A 48 11.95 -8.38 14.37
N ILE A 49 12.39 -7.29 14.98
CA ILE A 49 12.31 -5.92 14.45
C ILE A 49 13.08 -5.70 13.15
N GLY A 50 14.11 -6.50 12.88
CA GLY A 50 14.94 -6.42 11.68
C GLY A 50 14.41 -7.25 10.50
N GLN A 51 13.38 -8.07 10.72
CA GLN A 51 12.77 -8.84 9.65
C GLN A 51 12.06 -7.91 8.68
N ARG A 52 12.40 -8.01 7.40
CA ARG A 52 11.71 -7.29 6.33
C ARG A 52 10.54 -8.10 5.80
N PHE A 53 9.49 -7.39 5.42
CA PHE A 53 8.29 -7.94 4.80
C PHE A 53 7.74 -6.93 3.78
N THR A 54 6.97 -7.40 2.80
CA THR A 54 6.34 -6.51 1.82
C THR A 54 5.23 -5.69 2.48
N ILE A 55 5.18 -4.39 2.22
CA ILE A 55 4.26 -3.45 2.85
C ILE A 55 2.78 -3.73 2.52
N GLN A 56 2.51 -4.36 1.37
CA GLN A 56 1.17 -4.77 0.96
C GLN A 56 0.16 -3.62 1.05
N SER A 57 -1.06 -3.89 1.51
CA SER A 57 -2.11 -2.87 1.63
C SER A 57 -1.78 -1.73 2.61
N ALA A 58 -0.76 -1.87 3.48
CA ALA A 58 -0.33 -0.76 4.32
C ALA A 58 0.32 0.39 3.52
N GLY A 59 0.65 0.17 2.24
CA GLY A 59 1.14 1.19 1.32
C GLY A 59 0.07 2.11 0.73
N LYS A 60 -1.22 1.71 0.75
CA LYS A 60 -2.31 2.44 0.11
C LYS A 60 -2.48 3.90 0.56
N PRO A 61 -2.38 4.22 1.87
CA PRO A 61 -2.43 5.62 2.31
C PRO A 61 -1.35 6.48 1.64
N PHE A 62 -0.16 5.94 1.39
CA PHE A 62 0.96 6.66 0.80
C PHE A 62 0.80 6.83 -0.72
N MET A 63 0.22 5.85 -1.43
CA MET A 63 -0.16 6.00 -2.84
C MET A 63 -1.12 7.18 -3.03
N TYR A 64 -2.14 7.26 -2.16
CA TYR A 64 -3.12 8.34 -2.19
C TYR A 64 -2.50 9.68 -1.79
N ALA A 65 -1.67 9.70 -0.73
CA ALA A 65 -0.97 10.90 -0.30
C ALA A 65 -0.05 11.46 -1.40
N TYR A 66 0.66 10.61 -2.12
CA TYR A 66 1.49 11.03 -3.26
C TYR A 66 0.65 11.69 -4.36
N LEU A 67 -0.49 11.08 -4.71
CA LEU A 67 -1.38 11.65 -5.72
C LEU A 67 -1.95 13.00 -5.25
N MET A 68 -2.34 13.12 -3.99
CA MET A 68 -2.81 14.39 -3.41
C MET A 68 -1.71 15.46 -3.41
N ASP A 69 -0.48 15.11 -3.06
CA ASP A 69 0.67 16.03 -3.09
C ASP A 69 0.96 16.51 -4.52
N SER A 70 0.81 15.63 -5.50
CA SER A 70 1.10 15.92 -6.91
C SER A 70 -0.01 16.70 -7.64
N MET A 71 -1.28 16.36 -7.39
CA MET A 71 -2.43 16.87 -8.16
C MET A 71 -3.31 17.84 -7.38
N GLY A 72 -3.16 17.90 -6.05
CA GLY A 72 -4.01 18.68 -5.16
C GLY A 72 -5.34 17.98 -4.82
N GLU A 73 -5.81 18.24 -3.60
CA GLU A 73 -7.01 17.62 -3.01
C GLU A 73 -8.25 17.75 -3.89
N GLU A 74 -8.52 18.94 -4.43
CA GLU A 74 -9.73 19.20 -5.23
C GLU A 74 -9.78 18.33 -6.49
N TRP A 75 -8.64 18.13 -7.15
CA TRP A 75 -8.56 17.28 -8.32
C TRP A 75 -8.74 15.81 -7.95
N VAL A 76 -8.07 15.37 -6.88
CA VAL A 76 -8.14 13.98 -6.43
C VAL A 76 -9.55 13.60 -5.99
N ASN A 77 -10.26 14.47 -5.25
CA ASN A 77 -11.64 14.22 -4.81
C ASN A 77 -12.65 14.06 -5.97
N ARG A 78 -12.33 14.59 -7.16
CA ARG A 78 -13.14 14.36 -8.37
C ARG A 78 -12.93 12.98 -8.96
N LYS A 79 -11.82 12.31 -8.66
CA LYS A 79 -11.46 11.00 -9.22
C LYS A 79 -11.62 9.86 -8.22
N ILE A 80 -11.38 10.11 -6.93
CA ILE A 80 -11.44 9.13 -5.85
C ILE A 80 -12.28 9.74 -4.72
N ASN A 81 -13.30 9.02 -4.26
CA ASN A 81 -14.14 9.46 -3.13
C ASN A 81 -13.45 9.13 -1.78
N VAL A 82 -14.05 9.48 -0.65
CA VAL A 82 -13.52 9.22 0.71
C VAL A 82 -14.53 8.54 1.65
N GLU A 83 -15.65 8.07 1.10
CA GLU A 83 -16.73 7.44 1.86
C GLU A 83 -16.53 5.91 1.99
N PRO A 84 -17.00 5.29 3.07
CA PRO A 84 -17.00 3.84 3.17
C PRO A 84 -17.92 3.26 2.08
N SER A 85 -17.47 2.19 1.40
CA SER A 85 -18.26 1.57 0.33
C SER A 85 -19.48 0.80 0.84
N GLY A 86 -19.46 0.36 2.11
CA GLY A 86 -20.43 -0.60 2.66
C GLY A 86 -20.41 -1.99 2.00
N ALA A 87 -19.52 -2.21 1.03
CA ALA A 87 -19.38 -3.44 0.28
C ALA A 87 -18.28 -4.34 0.86
N ALA A 88 -18.29 -5.62 0.49
CA ALA A 88 -17.23 -6.55 0.86
C ALA A 88 -15.86 -6.06 0.35
N PHE A 89 -14.78 -6.40 1.06
CA PHE A 89 -13.40 -5.98 0.75
C PHE A 89 -12.95 -6.26 -0.70
N ASN A 90 -13.44 -7.35 -1.30
CA ASN A 90 -13.13 -7.76 -2.69
C ASN A 90 -14.19 -7.35 -3.72
N SER A 91 -15.18 -6.54 -3.33
CA SER A 91 -16.17 -5.97 -4.25
C SER A 91 -15.45 -5.13 -5.31
N ASP A 92 -15.88 -5.20 -6.56
CA ASP A 92 -15.36 -4.36 -7.64
C ASP A 92 -16.18 -3.08 -7.85
N VAL A 93 -17.15 -2.77 -6.98
CA VAL A 93 -18.15 -1.71 -7.19
C VAL A 93 -17.54 -0.31 -7.09
N LEU A 94 -17.94 0.56 -8.02
CA LEU A 94 -17.61 1.99 -8.03
C LEU A 94 -18.84 2.80 -7.62
N ASP A 95 -18.63 4.06 -7.22
CA ASP A 95 -19.73 4.97 -6.94
C ASP A 95 -20.51 5.33 -8.22
N PRO A 96 -21.70 5.94 -8.12
CA PRO A 96 -22.51 6.30 -9.29
C PRO A 96 -21.84 7.27 -10.27
N MET A 97 -20.75 7.92 -9.88
CA MET A 97 -19.94 8.80 -10.73
C MET A 97 -18.75 8.07 -11.35
N GLY A 98 -18.63 6.76 -11.16
CA GLY A 98 -17.55 5.95 -11.70
C GLY A 98 -16.25 6.03 -10.91
N ARG A 99 -16.27 6.54 -9.68
CA ARG A 99 -15.08 6.72 -8.82
C ARG A 99 -14.94 5.55 -7.84
N PRO A 100 -13.71 5.20 -7.41
CA PRO A 100 -13.51 4.40 -6.21
C PRO A 100 -14.16 5.06 -4.98
N PHE A 101 -14.73 4.26 -4.09
CA PHE A 101 -15.37 4.78 -2.86
C PHE A 101 -14.37 5.43 -1.89
N ASN A 102 -13.18 4.86 -1.75
CA ASN A 102 -12.11 5.41 -0.91
C ASN A 102 -10.74 4.92 -1.39
N PRO A 103 -9.65 5.60 -1.01
CA PRO A 103 -8.29 5.20 -1.39
C PRO A 103 -7.78 3.92 -0.72
N LEU A 104 -8.44 3.43 0.33
CA LEU A 104 -7.94 2.33 1.17
C LEU A 104 -8.39 0.94 0.69
N ILE A 105 -9.30 0.89 -0.29
CA ILE A 105 -9.65 -0.31 -1.06
C ILE A 105 -8.81 -0.41 -2.33
N ASN A 106 -8.78 -1.59 -2.96
CA ASN A 106 -7.92 -1.85 -4.13
C ASN A 106 -8.24 -0.88 -5.29
N GLN A 107 -9.51 -0.56 -5.53
CA GLN A 107 -9.92 0.40 -6.57
C GLN A 107 -9.25 1.75 -6.38
N GLY A 108 -9.28 2.29 -5.17
CA GLY A 108 -8.75 3.61 -4.88
C GLY A 108 -7.23 3.64 -4.95
N ALA A 109 -6.58 2.58 -4.48
CA ALA A 109 -5.13 2.45 -4.58
C ALA A 109 -4.65 2.27 -6.03
N ILE A 110 -5.32 1.42 -6.82
CA ILE A 110 -5.01 1.24 -8.25
C ILE A 110 -5.24 2.55 -9.00
N ALA A 111 -6.39 3.20 -8.78
CA ALA A 111 -6.65 4.52 -9.35
C ALA A 111 -5.58 5.54 -8.96
N SER A 112 -5.09 5.52 -7.70
CA SER A 112 -4.03 6.41 -7.26
C SER A 112 -2.76 6.27 -8.08
N CYS A 113 -2.36 5.02 -8.42
CA CYS A 113 -1.20 4.76 -9.25
C CYS A 113 -1.43 5.09 -10.74
N CYS A 114 -2.61 4.79 -11.28
CA CYS A 114 -2.98 5.10 -12.67
C CYS A 114 -3.05 6.61 -12.94
N LEU A 115 -3.42 7.41 -11.93
CA LEU A 115 -3.64 8.86 -12.07
C LEU A 115 -2.39 9.72 -11.79
N MET A 116 -1.23 9.11 -11.53
CA MET A 116 0.03 9.84 -11.33
C MET A 116 0.42 10.62 -12.59
N PRO A 117 0.72 11.93 -12.49
CA PRO A 117 1.01 12.77 -13.65
C PRO A 117 2.39 12.51 -14.24
N ASP A 118 2.57 12.91 -15.50
CA ASP A 118 3.86 13.06 -16.19
C ASP A 118 4.78 11.81 -16.24
N MET A 119 4.21 10.61 -16.15
CA MET A 119 4.96 9.35 -16.20
C MET A 119 4.29 8.35 -17.13
N LEU A 120 5.07 7.77 -18.04
CA LEU A 120 4.54 6.81 -19.02
C LEU A 120 4.78 5.36 -18.62
N LEU A 121 5.79 5.09 -17.78
CA LEU A 121 6.20 3.73 -17.44
C LEU A 121 5.95 3.42 -15.97
N ALA A 122 5.57 2.18 -15.68
CA ALA A 122 5.33 1.65 -14.34
C ALA A 122 6.54 1.84 -13.43
N GLN A 123 7.74 1.64 -13.97
CA GLN A 123 8.98 1.85 -13.22
C GLN A 123 9.16 3.31 -12.79
N GLN A 124 8.80 4.29 -13.64
CA GLN A 124 8.89 5.71 -13.28
C GLN A 124 7.92 6.06 -12.15
N ARG A 125 6.68 5.56 -12.26
CA ARG A 125 5.63 5.72 -11.23
C ARG A 125 6.05 5.08 -9.91
N PHE A 126 6.58 3.86 -9.97
CA PHE A 126 7.09 3.17 -8.80
C PHE A 126 8.27 3.91 -8.18
N ASP A 127 9.25 4.36 -8.97
CA ASP A 127 10.43 5.04 -8.43
C ASP A 127 10.03 6.34 -7.71
N ALA A 128 9.15 7.14 -8.30
CA ALA A 128 8.66 8.37 -7.67
C ALA A 128 7.84 8.08 -6.39
N LEU A 129 6.94 7.09 -6.43
CA LEU A 129 6.18 6.68 -5.25
C LEU A 129 7.09 6.07 -4.17
N ASN A 130 8.10 5.30 -4.54
CA ASN A 130 9.03 4.69 -3.61
C ASN A 130 9.93 5.76 -2.97
N ASP A 131 10.40 6.75 -3.72
CA ASP A 131 11.12 7.91 -3.18
C ASP A 131 10.23 8.70 -2.22
N PHE A 132 8.96 8.91 -2.56
CA PHE A 132 7.99 9.52 -1.66
C PHE A 132 7.84 8.69 -0.38
N MET A 133 7.56 7.39 -0.45
CA MET A 133 7.46 6.51 0.73
C MET A 133 8.74 6.47 1.57
N ASN A 134 9.92 6.49 0.92
CA ASN A 134 11.21 6.56 1.60
C ASN A 134 11.35 7.83 2.44
N SER A 135 10.74 8.95 2.04
CA SER A 135 10.78 10.19 2.84
C SER A 135 10.04 10.07 4.18
N PHE A 136 9.15 9.09 4.35
CA PHE A 136 8.44 8.80 5.60
C PHE A 136 9.15 7.74 6.45
N SER A 137 10.09 6.99 5.89
CA SER A 137 10.74 5.85 6.54
C SER A 137 12.15 6.20 7.03
N ASN A 138 12.60 5.54 8.08
CA ASN A 138 14.01 5.62 8.51
C ASN A 138 14.91 4.59 7.81
N SER A 139 14.35 3.69 7.00
CA SER A 139 15.07 2.67 6.25
C SER A 139 14.60 2.63 4.80
N LYS A 140 15.52 2.33 3.88
CA LYS A 140 15.23 2.31 2.44
C LYS A 140 14.32 1.14 2.09
N LEU A 141 13.17 1.46 1.50
CA LEU A 141 12.25 0.54 0.86
C LEU A 141 12.85 0.04 -0.46
N THR A 142 12.81 -1.28 -0.64
CA THR A 142 13.35 -1.97 -1.80
C THR A 142 12.31 -2.93 -2.37
N LEU A 143 12.19 -3.00 -3.69
CA LEU A 143 11.24 -3.91 -4.34
C LEU A 143 11.61 -5.38 -4.10
N ASP A 144 10.69 -6.17 -3.55
CA ASP A 144 10.74 -7.63 -3.64
C ASP A 144 10.24 -8.07 -5.02
N ARG A 145 11.19 -8.44 -5.89
CA ARG A 145 10.86 -8.84 -7.27
C ARG A 145 10.07 -10.14 -7.33
N ASN A 146 10.25 -11.05 -6.37
CA ASN A 146 9.53 -12.32 -6.38
C ASN A 146 8.07 -12.09 -6.03
N VAL A 147 7.80 -11.33 -4.95
CA VAL A 147 6.42 -10.98 -4.56
C VAL A 147 5.75 -10.17 -5.67
N TYR A 148 6.44 -9.20 -6.27
CA TYR A 148 5.91 -8.44 -7.40
C TYR A 148 5.50 -9.33 -8.57
N GLN A 149 6.37 -10.25 -8.99
CA GLN A 149 6.05 -11.18 -10.09
C GLN A 149 4.87 -12.08 -9.74
N SER A 150 4.78 -12.50 -8.49
CA SER A 150 3.70 -13.36 -8.00
C SER A 150 2.35 -12.62 -7.96
N GLU A 151 2.31 -11.41 -7.38
CA GLU A 151 1.14 -10.52 -7.36
C GLU A 151 0.70 -10.17 -8.79
N SER A 152 1.64 -9.78 -9.66
CA SER A 152 1.31 -9.42 -11.03
C SER A 152 0.79 -10.64 -11.81
N SER A 153 1.42 -11.81 -11.72
CA SER A 153 0.97 -12.99 -12.48
C SER A 153 -0.37 -13.58 -12.02
N THR A 154 -0.76 -13.39 -10.76
CA THR A 154 -2.00 -13.93 -10.18
C THR A 154 -3.10 -12.88 -9.95
N GLY A 155 -2.79 -11.60 -10.17
CA GLY A 155 -3.67 -10.46 -9.89
C GLY A 155 -4.81 -10.25 -10.89
N GLU A 156 -5.59 -11.28 -11.21
CA GLU A 156 -6.74 -11.18 -12.13
C GLU A 156 -7.82 -10.23 -11.59
N GLN A 157 -8.08 -10.27 -10.28
CA GLN A 157 -9.07 -9.39 -9.66
C GLN A 157 -8.67 -7.92 -9.78
N ASN A 158 -7.39 -7.60 -9.56
CA ASN A 158 -6.89 -6.23 -9.70
C ASN A 158 -6.90 -5.78 -11.18
N ARG A 159 -6.71 -6.69 -12.14
CA ARG A 159 -6.90 -6.40 -13.57
C ARG A 159 -8.35 -6.09 -13.92
N LYS A 160 -9.32 -6.83 -13.36
CA LYS A 160 -10.75 -6.53 -13.53
C LYS A 160 -11.09 -5.15 -12.96
N ILE A 161 -10.55 -4.83 -11.78
CA ILE A 161 -10.71 -3.50 -11.17
C ILE A 161 -10.14 -2.42 -12.09
N ALA A 162 -8.91 -2.58 -12.59
CA ALA A 162 -8.27 -1.61 -13.46
C ALA A 162 -9.08 -1.35 -14.74
N ARG A 163 -9.58 -2.42 -15.39
CA ARG A 163 -10.47 -2.28 -16.56
C ARG A 163 -11.76 -1.54 -16.23
N LYS A 164 -12.35 -1.79 -15.07
CA LYS A 164 -13.57 -1.10 -14.65
C LYS A 164 -13.34 0.40 -14.41
N LEU A 165 -12.16 0.78 -13.91
CA LEU A 165 -11.76 2.19 -13.77
C LEU A 165 -11.57 2.88 -15.12
N LEU A 166 -11.10 2.15 -16.13
CA LEU A 166 -11.02 2.64 -17.50
C LEU A 166 -12.42 2.79 -18.11
N GLU A 167 -13.25 1.76 -18.02
CA GLU A 167 -14.63 1.75 -18.54
C GLU A 167 -15.52 2.82 -17.90
N SER A 168 -15.27 3.17 -16.62
CA SER A 168 -16.00 4.23 -15.93
C SER A 168 -15.56 5.65 -16.30
N GLY A 169 -14.44 5.79 -17.01
CA GLY A 169 -13.81 7.08 -17.29
C GLY A 169 -13.07 7.70 -16.10
N CYS A 170 -12.88 6.97 -15.00
CA CYS A 170 -12.02 7.41 -13.91
C CYS A 170 -10.57 7.52 -14.39
N VAL A 171 -10.07 6.45 -15.01
CA VAL A 171 -8.81 6.40 -15.76
C VAL A 171 -9.15 6.54 -17.24
N GLU A 172 -8.42 7.36 -17.98
CA GLU A 172 -8.85 7.79 -19.33
C GLU A 172 -8.13 7.05 -20.46
N THR A 173 -6.98 6.42 -20.19
CA THR A 173 -6.19 5.72 -21.20
C THR A 173 -5.84 4.29 -20.78
N GLU A 174 -5.75 3.39 -21.76
CA GLU A 174 -5.27 2.02 -21.54
C GLU A 174 -3.84 2.00 -21.02
N LEU A 175 -2.99 2.91 -21.49
CA LEU A 175 -1.60 3.02 -21.06
C LEU A 175 -1.50 3.36 -19.56
N ASP A 176 -2.25 4.36 -19.09
CA ASP A 176 -2.29 4.72 -17.66
C ASP A 176 -2.83 3.59 -16.79
N MET A 177 -3.82 2.86 -17.31
CA MET A 177 -4.39 1.69 -16.64
C MET A 177 -3.34 0.58 -16.48
N GLU A 178 -2.66 0.18 -17.55
CA GLU A 178 -1.69 -0.91 -17.53
C GLU A 178 -0.45 -0.56 -16.70
N GLU A 179 0.15 0.60 -16.95
CA GLU A 179 1.39 1.03 -16.29
C GLU A 179 1.16 1.42 -14.83
N GLY A 180 0.00 2.01 -14.52
CA GLY A 180 -0.41 2.28 -13.15
C GLY A 180 -0.69 1.01 -12.34
N LEU A 181 -1.27 -0.02 -12.97
CA LEU A 181 -1.52 -1.31 -12.33
C LEU A 181 -0.21 -2.05 -11.99
N GLU A 182 0.76 -2.07 -12.90
CA GLU A 182 2.07 -2.66 -12.61
C GLU A 182 2.82 -1.87 -11.52
N ALA A 183 2.73 -0.53 -11.52
CA ALA A 183 3.27 0.29 -10.43
C ALA A 183 2.61 0.00 -9.07
N TYR A 184 1.30 -0.25 -9.06
CA TYR A 184 0.57 -0.69 -7.86
C TYR A 184 1.12 -2.03 -7.33
N PHE A 185 1.34 -3.03 -8.19
CA PHE A 185 1.93 -4.32 -7.77
C PHE A 185 3.35 -4.15 -7.22
N MET A 186 4.18 -3.30 -7.85
CA MET A 186 5.53 -3.01 -7.35
C MET A 186 5.48 -2.34 -5.97
N ALA A 187 4.61 -1.35 -5.79
CA ALA A 187 4.47 -0.63 -4.53
C ALA A 187 3.94 -1.50 -3.39
N CYS A 188 3.00 -2.42 -3.64
CA CYS A 188 2.59 -3.42 -2.64
C CYS A 188 3.74 -4.38 -2.26
N SER A 189 4.69 -4.59 -3.17
CA SER A 189 5.83 -5.48 -3.00
C SER A 189 7.08 -4.80 -2.45
N ALA A 190 6.97 -3.53 -2.03
CA ALA A 190 8.09 -2.82 -1.40
C ALA A 190 8.37 -3.39 0.01
N LEU A 191 9.62 -3.76 0.27
CA LEU A 191 10.07 -4.28 1.56
C LEU A 191 10.28 -3.16 2.57
N VAL A 192 9.70 -3.34 3.74
CA VAL A 192 9.85 -2.48 4.92
C VAL A 192 10.16 -3.35 6.13
N ASP A 193 10.74 -2.77 7.17
CA ASP A 193 10.87 -3.40 8.49
C ASP A 193 9.90 -2.75 9.49
N THR A 194 9.72 -3.38 10.65
CA THR A 194 8.73 -2.96 11.64
C THR A 194 8.95 -1.52 12.12
N VAL A 195 10.21 -1.09 12.26
CA VAL A 195 10.55 0.26 12.71
C VAL A 195 10.36 1.28 11.58
N GLY A 196 10.70 0.92 10.35
CA GLY A 196 10.45 1.73 9.15
C GLY A 196 8.95 2.04 9.00
N LEU A 197 8.10 1.02 9.07
CA LEU A 197 6.65 1.19 8.97
C LEU A 197 6.09 2.04 10.13
N ALA A 198 6.58 1.84 11.36
CA ALA A 198 6.18 2.66 12.50
C ALA A 198 6.66 4.13 12.35
N THR A 199 7.82 4.35 11.75
CA THR A 199 8.33 5.70 11.43
C THR A 199 7.47 6.38 10.37
N MET A 200 7.03 5.63 9.35
CA MET A 200 6.10 6.15 8.35
C MET A 200 4.78 6.59 9.00
N ALA A 201 4.22 5.78 9.90
CA ALA A 201 3.03 6.14 10.67
C ALA A 201 3.26 7.36 11.58
N ALA A 202 4.42 7.46 12.23
CA ALA A 202 4.77 8.60 13.08
C ALA A 202 4.88 9.91 12.29
N THR A 203 5.43 9.86 11.07
CA THR A 203 5.50 11.01 10.15
C THR A 203 4.10 11.51 9.81
N VAL A 204 3.15 10.61 9.53
CA VAL A 204 1.73 10.98 9.33
C VAL A 204 1.14 11.59 10.61
N ALA A 205 1.37 10.98 11.77
CA ALA A 205 0.93 11.52 13.06
C ALA A 205 1.53 12.92 13.37
N ASN A 206 2.70 13.21 12.82
CA ASN A 206 3.42 14.48 12.92
C ASN A 206 3.09 15.46 11.78
N LYS A 207 1.99 15.22 11.04
CA LYS A 207 1.52 16.09 9.93
C LYS A 207 2.51 16.20 8.77
N GLY A 208 3.16 15.09 8.42
CA GLY A 208 4.09 15.00 7.29
C GLY A 208 5.52 15.46 7.60
N LYS A 209 5.92 15.47 8.88
CA LYS A 209 7.25 15.90 9.35
C LYS A 209 8.02 14.79 10.03
#